data_AF-A5ZVN4-F1
#
_entry.id   AF-A5ZVN4-F1
#
_cell.length_a   1.000
_cell.length_b   1.000
_cell.length_c   1.000
_cell.angle_alpha   90.00
_cell.angle_beta   90.00
_cell.angle_gamma   90.00
#
_symmetry.space_group_name_H-M   'P 1'
#
loop_
_entity.id
_entity.type
_entity.pdbx_description
1 polymer ?
#
loop_
_entity_poly.entity_id
_entity_poly.type
_entity_poly.pdbx_seq_one_letter_code
_entity_poly.pdbx_strand_id
1 'polypeptide(L)'
;MQEVGNLIQARPEVERVEFESAEQAWENFKDKYFQGSDAAEGFKDDNPLVNSSNYHVYLNQIEKQTELVNYIQGLEHVRDVEQSEQAANTLGSFNKLVSYASIVIIALLLIISIFLISNTISVGISVRKEEIGIMKYIGATDAFVRAPFLLEGMVLGVIGAAIPLVALYFLYNSVVEYILNKFSVLTGVVAFIPVWQIYQILLPIGLALGIGIGFIGSMMTTRKHLRV
;
A
#
# COMPACT_ATOMS: atom_id res chain seq x y z
N MET A 1 -9.75 21.07 27.90
CA MET A 1 -8.68 20.14 27.48
C MET A 1 -9.20 18.96 26.66
N GLN A 2 -10.25 18.22 27.07
CA GLN A 2 -10.81 17.10 26.28
C GLN A 2 -11.35 17.52 24.90
N GLU A 3 -11.81 18.76 24.77
CA GLU A 3 -12.35 19.31 23.51
C GLU A 3 -11.30 19.39 22.39
N VAL A 4 -10.06 19.78 22.70
CA VAL A 4 -8.96 19.83 21.72
C VAL A 4 -8.63 18.44 21.19
N GLY A 5 -8.58 17.43 22.07
CA GLY A 5 -8.34 16.04 21.67
C GLY A 5 -9.38 15.51 20.68
N ASN A 6 -10.67 15.81 20.92
CA ASN A 6 -11.76 15.43 20.04
C ASN A 6 -11.68 16.12 18.66
N LEU A 7 -11.30 17.40 18.62
CA LEU A 7 -11.12 18.14 17.36
C LEU A 7 -9.99 17.55 16.52
N ILE A 8 -8.87 17.17 17.16
CA ILE A 8 -7.75 16.52 16.49
C ILE A 8 -8.16 15.14 15.96
N GLN A 9 -8.83 14.34 16.80
CA GLN A 9 -9.25 12.98 16.42
C GLN A 9 -10.30 12.96 15.29
N ALA A 10 -11.07 14.03 15.12
CA ALA A 10 -12.04 14.15 14.02
C ALA A 10 -11.40 14.33 12.63
N ARG A 11 -10.09 14.60 12.56
CA ARG A 11 -9.38 14.81 11.29
C ARG A 11 -9.13 13.46 10.58
N PRO A 12 -9.40 13.36 9.27
CA PRO A 12 -9.28 12.10 8.54
C PRO A 12 -7.83 11.59 8.42
N GLU A 13 -6.83 12.47 8.55
CA GLU A 13 -5.42 12.13 8.56
C GLU A 13 -4.88 11.61 9.89
N VAL A 14 -5.69 11.64 10.95
CA VAL A 14 -5.31 11.18 12.30
C VAL A 14 -5.79 9.74 12.52
N GLU A 15 -4.85 8.86 12.89
CA GLU A 15 -5.14 7.45 13.20
C GLU A 15 -5.54 7.29 14.67
N ARG A 16 -4.76 7.86 15.59
CA ARG A 16 -5.07 7.88 17.02
C ARG A 16 -4.48 9.11 17.70
N VAL A 17 -5.08 9.48 18.82
CA VAL A 17 -4.64 10.54 19.72
C VAL A 17 -4.55 9.96 21.11
N GLU A 18 -3.40 10.09 21.75
CA GLU A 18 -3.17 9.62 23.12
C GLU A 18 -2.91 10.83 24.03
N PHE A 19 -3.69 10.97 25.09
CA PHE A 19 -3.48 12.03 26.08
C PHE A 19 -2.48 11.57 27.13
N GLU A 20 -1.46 12.39 27.38
CA GLU A 20 -0.51 12.20 28.46
C GLU A 20 -0.68 13.32 29.48
N SER A 21 -1.03 12.93 30.71
CA SER A 21 -1.11 13.86 31.84
C SER A 21 0.28 14.36 32.25
N ALA A 22 0.32 15.49 32.95
CA ALA A 22 1.56 16.07 33.46
C ALA A 22 2.32 15.12 34.41
N GLU A 23 1.58 14.35 35.20
CA GLU A 23 2.12 13.34 36.10
C GLU A 23 2.72 12.16 35.31
N GLN A 24 2.01 11.65 34.31
CA GLN A 24 2.52 10.57 33.44
C GLN A 24 3.76 10.99 32.66
N ALA A 25 3.76 12.21 32.11
CA ALA A 25 4.92 12.75 31.41
C ALA A 25 6.14 12.84 32.33
N TRP A 26 5.95 13.21 33.60
CA TRP A 26 7.01 13.26 34.60
C TRP A 26 7.55 11.88 34.97
N GLU A 27 6.69 10.90 35.21
CA GLU A 27 7.13 9.52 35.46
C GLU A 27 7.93 8.96 34.28
N ASN A 28 7.44 9.14 33.05
CA ASN A 28 8.12 8.71 31.83
C ASN A 28 9.48 9.43 31.63
N PHE A 29 9.56 10.70 31.99
CA PHE A 29 10.80 11.48 31.94
C PHE A 29 11.82 10.98 32.96
N LYS A 30 11.39 10.72 34.20
CA LYS A 30 12.22 10.17 35.27
C LYS A 30 12.87 8.85 34.85
N ASP A 31 12.08 7.93 34.34
CA ASP A 31 12.57 6.60 33.92
C ASP A 31 13.60 6.70 32.80
N LYS A 32 13.36 7.55 31.79
CA LYS A 32 14.25 7.69 30.63
C LYS A 32 15.54 8.44 30.92
N TYR A 33 15.46 9.57 31.63
CA TYR A 33 16.61 10.47 31.82
C TYR A 33 17.40 10.19 33.09
N PHE A 34 16.72 9.82 34.18
CA PHE A 34 17.39 9.60 35.47
C PHE A 34 17.71 8.13 35.71
N GLN A 35 17.07 7.18 35.02
CA GLN A 35 17.39 5.74 35.07
C GLN A 35 17.59 5.18 36.50
N GLY A 36 16.80 5.67 37.46
CA GLY A 36 16.90 5.27 38.87
C GLY A 36 17.91 6.05 39.72
N SER A 37 18.45 7.16 39.22
CA SER A 37 19.29 8.10 39.98
C SER A 37 18.48 8.89 41.01
N ASP A 38 19.03 9.05 42.21
CA ASP A 38 18.46 9.86 43.31
C ASP A 38 18.28 11.34 42.94
N ALA A 39 18.90 11.81 41.84
CA ALA A 39 18.75 13.18 41.35
C ALA A 39 17.29 13.55 40.98
N ALA A 40 16.45 12.56 40.66
CA ALA A 40 15.02 12.79 40.42
C ALA A 40 14.24 13.10 41.72
N GLU A 41 14.75 12.68 42.90
CA GLU A 41 14.07 12.92 44.18
C GLU A 41 14.05 14.41 44.57
N GLY A 42 14.97 15.21 44.05
CA GLY A 42 14.99 16.67 44.26
C GLY A 42 13.77 17.41 43.71
N PHE A 43 12.98 16.75 42.86
CA PHE A 43 11.76 17.29 42.25
C PHE A 43 10.50 16.55 42.71
N LYS A 44 10.61 15.72 43.76
CA LYS A 44 9.50 14.90 44.27
C LYS A 44 8.29 15.72 44.71
N ASP A 45 8.54 16.89 45.28
CA ASP A 45 7.51 17.80 45.81
C ASP A 45 7.14 18.92 44.83
N ASP A 46 7.87 19.05 43.71
CA ASP A 46 7.64 20.10 42.69
C ASP A 46 7.87 19.53 41.28
N ASN A 47 6.80 19.01 40.67
CA ASN A 47 6.83 18.43 39.32
C ASN A 47 7.07 19.54 38.27
N PRO A 48 8.23 19.56 37.58
CA PRO A 48 8.54 20.59 36.57
C PRO A 48 7.59 20.58 35.37
N LEU A 49 6.83 19.50 35.17
CA LEU A 49 5.91 19.28 34.06
C LEU A 49 4.44 19.45 34.44
N VAL A 50 4.12 19.96 35.64
CA VAL A 50 2.73 20.09 36.16
C VAL A 50 1.76 20.82 35.20
N ASN A 51 2.28 21.72 34.36
CA ASN A 51 1.51 22.45 33.34
C ASN A 51 1.85 22.03 31.90
N SER A 52 2.32 20.80 31.72
CA SER A 52 2.85 20.29 30.45
C SER A 52 2.16 19.01 29.98
N SER A 53 0.86 18.86 30.28
CA SER A 53 0.03 17.83 29.65
C SER A 53 0.06 17.98 28.13
N ASN A 54 0.16 16.87 27.41
CA ASN A 54 0.35 16.85 25.98
C ASN A 54 -0.52 15.77 25.30
N TYR A 55 -0.61 15.85 23.98
CA TYR A 55 -1.26 14.85 23.15
C TYR A 55 -0.24 14.27 22.17
N HIS A 56 -0.11 12.95 22.16
CA HIS A 56 0.64 12.22 21.13
C HIS A 56 -0.31 11.91 19.97
N VAL A 57 -0.02 12.48 18.80
CA VAL A 57 -0.88 12.37 17.61
C VAL A 57 -0.20 11.48 16.58
N TYR A 58 -0.87 10.40 16.20
CA TYR A 58 -0.38 9.45 15.22
C TYR A 58 -1.13 9.65 13.90
N LEU A 59 -0.38 9.83 12.81
CA LEU A 59 -0.91 10.08 11.48
C LEU A 59 -1.01 8.78 10.67
N ASN A 60 -2.07 8.65 9.87
CA ASN A 60 -2.16 7.61 8.84
C ASN A 60 -1.45 8.01 7.52
N GLN A 61 -1.19 9.31 7.33
CA GLN A 61 -0.60 9.90 6.14
C GLN A 61 0.47 10.92 6.53
N ILE A 62 1.73 10.53 6.46
CA ILE A 62 2.89 11.38 6.81
C ILE A 62 2.91 12.64 5.93
N GLU A 63 2.45 12.55 4.69
CA GLU A 63 2.44 13.66 3.74
C GLU A 63 1.53 14.84 4.17
N LYS A 64 0.57 14.58 5.07
CA LYS A 64 -0.36 15.60 5.60
C LYS A 64 0.08 16.20 6.93
N GLN A 65 1.23 15.79 7.47
CA GLN A 65 1.70 16.27 8.77
C GLN A 65 1.79 17.80 8.83
N THR A 66 2.32 18.45 7.79
CA THR A 66 2.41 19.92 7.77
C THR A 66 1.04 20.60 7.78
N GLU A 67 0.05 20.04 7.09
CA GLU A 67 -1.33 20.55 7.11
C GLU A 67 -1.94 20.40 8.50
N LEU A 68 -1.77 19.23 9.12
CA LEU A 68 -2.28 18.94 10.46
C LEU A 68 -1.61 19.83 11.52
N VAL A 69 -0.29 20.01 11.46
CA VAL A 69 0.43 20.88 12.39
C VAL A 69 -0.04 22.32 12.28
N ASN A 70 -0.19 22.86 11.06
CA ASN A 70 -0.72 24.20 10.87
C ASN A 70 -2.15 24.34 11.42
N TYR A 71 -2.98 23.30 11.28
CA TYR A 71 -4.32 23.27 11.86
C TYR A 71 -4.29 23.28 13.39
N ILE A 72 -3.47 22.42 14.00
CA ILE A 72 -3.35 22.29 15.46
C ILE A 72 -2.76 23.55 16.09
N GLN A 73 -1.76 24.18 15.46
CA GLN A 73 -1.20 25.46 15.90
C GLN A 73 -2.23 26.60 15.88
N GLY A 74 -3.29 26.49 15.07
CA GLY A 74 -4.39 27.45 15.03
C GLY A 74 -5.47 27.22 16.08
N LEU A 75 -5.43 26.13 16.85
CA LEU A 75 -6.42 25.85 17.88
C LEU A 75 -6.17 26.66 19.16
N GLU A 76 -7.24 27.20 19.73
CA GLU A 76 -7.18 27.87 21.03
C GLU A 76 -6.77 26.85 22.11
N HIS A 77 -5.89 27.25 23.04
CA HIS A 77 -5.32 26.41 24.11
C HIS A 77 -4.22 25.41 23.68
N VAL A 78 -3.73 25.47 22.44
CA VAL A 78 -2.49 24.79 22.04
C VAL A 78 -1.31 25.74 22.24
N ARG A 79 -0.33 25.34 23.06
CA ARG A 79 0.86 26.15 23.34
C ARG A 79 1.95 25.94 22.30
N ASP A 80 2.21 24.69 21.94
CA ASP A 80 3.27 24.32 21.01
C ASP A 80 2.94 22.97 20.35
N VAL A 81 3.48 22.73 19.16
CA VAL A 81 3.34 21.48 18.40
C VAL A 81 4.71 21.01 17.96
N GLU A 82 5.24 20.05 18.72
CA GLU A 82 6.51 19.40 18.42
C GLU A 82 6.35 18.43 17.25
N GLN A 83 7.12 18.65 16.18
CA GLN A 83 7.11 17.80 15.00
C GLN A 83 8.52 17.46 14.52
N SER A 84 8.73 16.20 14.14
CA SER A 84 9.94 15.77 13.46
C SER A 84 9.83 16.00 11.96
N GLU A 85 9.98 17.26 11.51
CA GLU A 85 9.94 17.61 10.07
C GLU A 85 10.95 16.82 9.25
N GLN A 86 12.16 16.60 9.77
CA GLN A 86 13.19 15.86 9.06
C GLN A 86 12.80 14.40 8.83
N ALA A 87 12.27 13.71 9.85
CA ALA A 87 11.79 12.34 9.72
C ALA A 87 10.59 12.25 8.76
N ALA A 88 9.65 13.18 8.86
CA ALA A 88 8.50 13.28 7.97
C ALA A 88 8.89 13.49 6.51
N ASN A 89 9.79 14.46 6.25
CA ASN A 89 10.23 14.81 4.92
C ASN A 89 11.07 13.70 4.29
N THR A 90 11.93 13.04 5.08
CA THR A 90 12.75 11.92 4.59
C THR A 90 11.89 10.71 4.25
N LEU A 91 10.99 10.30 5.15
CA LEU A 91 10.07 9.17 4.91
C LEU A 91 9.08 9.46 3.78
N GLY A 92 8.49 10.66 3.75
CA GLY A 92 7.56 11.07 2.71
C GLY A 92 8.22 11.18 1.32
N SER A 93 9.44 11.73 1.24
CA SER A 93 10.18 11.79 -0.03
C SER A 93 10.59 10.41 -0.52
N PHE A 94 11.00 9.52 0.39
CA PHE A 94 11.31 8.13 0.07
C PHE A 94 10.07 7.39 -0.44
N ASN A 95 8.92 7.53 0.24
CA ASN A 95 7.65 6.95 -0.18
C ASN A 95 7.25 7.42 -1.59
N LYS A 96 7.36 8.73 -1.87
CA LYS A 96 7.10 9.29 -3.21
C LYS A 96 8.02 8.72 -4.28
N LEU A 97 9.32 8.57 -4.00
CA LEU A 97 10.28 7.98 -4.92
C LEU A 97 9.92 6.51 -5.23
N VAL A 98 9.66 5.72 -4.20
CA VAL A 98 9.26 4.31 -4.34
C VAL A 98 7.95 4.18 -5.12
N SER A 99 6.96 5.02 -4.81
CA SER A 99 5.68 5.05 -5.52
C SER A 99 5.86 5.39 -7.00
N TYR A 100 6.64 6.42 -7.33
CA TYR A 100 6.89 6.80 -8.72
C TYR A 100 7.63 5.72 -9.49
N ALA A 101 8.70 5.16 -8.91
CA ALA A 101 9.43 4.05 -9.49
C ALA A 101 8.53 2.84 -9.73
N SER A 102 7.67 2.51 -8.77
CA SER A 102 6.72 1.40 -8.89
C SER A 102 5.72 1.62 -10.03
N ILE A 103 5.16 2.82 -10.17
CA ILE A 103 4.24 3.16 -11.27
C ILE A 103 4.92 2.97 -12.62
N VAL A 104 6.16 3.45 -12.79
CA VAL A 104 6.92 3.30 -14.04
C VAL A 104 7.17 1.83 -14.36
N ILE A 105 7.60 1.03 -13.38
CA ILE A 105 7.87 -0.39 -13.57
C ILE A 105 6.58 -1.15 -13.91
N ILE A 106 5.47 -0.88 -13.20
CA ILE A 106 4.17 -1.49 -13.46
C ILE A 106 3.72 -1.16 -14.88
N ALA A 107 3.78 0.11 -15.29
CA ALA A 107 3.39 0.52 -16.64
C ALA A 107 4.19 -0.23 -17.72
N LEU A 108 5.50 -0.37 -17.54
CA LEU A 108 6.36 -1.12 -18.45
C LEU A 108 5.98 -2.62 -18.50
N LEU A 109 5.79 -3.25 -17.34
CA LEU A 109 5.39 -4.66 -17.25
C LEU A 109 4.02 -4.91 -17.88
N LEU A 110 3.08 -3.98 -17.75
CA LEU A 110 1.77 -4.06 -18.42
C LEU A 110 1.92 -4.07 -19.94
N ILE A 111 2.73 -3.17 -20.49
CA ILE A 111 3.00 -3.10 -21.93
C ILE A 111 3.63 -4.41 -22.42
N ILE A 112 4.63 -4.92 -21.70
CA ILE A 112 5.29 -6.19 -22.02
C ILE A 112 4.29 -7.36 -21.98
N SER A 113 3.44 -7.41 -20.95
CA SER A 113 2.44 -8.47 -20.79
C SER A 113 1.43 -8.47 -21.95
N ILE A 114 0.91 -7.30 -22.33
CA ILE A 114 0.01 -7.14 -23.48
C ILE A 114 0.70 -7.61 -24.77
N PHE A 115 1.98 -7.24 -24.96
CA PHE A 115 2.76 -7.64 -26.13
C PHE A 115 2.97 -9.16 -26.20
N LEU A 116 3.33 -9.81 -25.09
CA LEU A 116 3.53 -11.25 -25.04
C LEU A 116 2.24 -12.01 -25.32
N ILE A 117 1.13 -11.64 -24.66
CA ILE A 117 -0.18 -12.26 -24.90
C ILE A 117 -0.60 -12.05 -26.35
N SER A 118 -0.42 -10.85 -26.88
CA SER A 118 -0.71 -10.53 -28.28
C SER A 118 0.05 -11.45 -29.24
N ASN A 119 1.34 -11.70 -28.99
CA ASN A 119 2.15 -12.60 -29.79
C ASN A 119 1.65 -14.04 -29.70
N THR A 120 1.41 -14.55 -28.49
CA THR A 120 0.88 -15.91 -28.26
C THR A 120 -0.43 -16.13 -29.01
N ILE A 121 -1.37 -15.18 -28.92
CA ILE A 121 -2.65 -15.27 -29.63
C ILE A 121 -2.44 -15.19 -31.16
N SER A 122 -1.53 -14.35 -31.64
CA SER A 122 -1.23 -14.24 -33.08
C SER A 122 -0.72 -15.56 -33.66
N VAL A 123 0.18 -16.24 -32.94
CA VAL A 123 0.66 -17.57 -33.29
C VAL A 123 -0.49 -18.58 -33.27
N GLY A 124 -1.32 -18.56 -32.22
CA GLY A 124 -2.48 -19.45 -32.09
C GLY A 124 -3.51 -19.30 -33.21
N ILE A 125 -3.74 -18.07 -33.69
CA ILE A 125 -4.61 -17.77 -34.85
C ILE A 125 -3.97 -18.32 -36.13
N SER A 126 -2.65 -18.14 -36.30
CA SER A 126 -1.94 -18.58 -37.51
C SER A 126 -1.98 -20.11 -37.67
N VAL A 127 -1.84 -20.85 -36.58
CA VAL A 127 -1.94 -22.32 -36.57
C VAL A 127 -3.35 -22.81 -36.92
N ARG A 128 -4.39 -22.10 -36.48
CA ARG A 128 -5.81 -22.46 -36.71
C ARG A 128 -6.43 -21.75 -37.93
N LYS A 129 -5.61 -21.21 -38.83
CA LYS A 129 -6.09 -20.36 -39.94
C LYS A 129 -7.05 -21.08 -40.88
N GLU A 130 -6.81 -22.36 -41.17
CA GLU A 130 -7.66 -23.17 -42.06
C GLU A 130 -9.04 -23.41 -41.44
N GLU A 131 -9.09 -23.80 -40.16
CA GLU A 131 -10.33 -24.00 -39.41
C GLU A 131 -11.16 -22.71 -39.35
N ILE A 132 -10.50 -21.58 -39.10
CA ILE A 132 -11.13 -20.25 -39.12
C ILE A 132 -11.73 -19.96 -40.50
N GLY A 133 -11.01 -20.29 -41.58
CA GLY A 133 -11.50 -20.15 -42.94
C GLY A 133 -12.77 -20.97 -43.19
N ILE A 134 -12.77 -22.23 -42.77
CA ILE A 134 -13.95 -23.12 -42.88
C ILE A 134 -15.13 -22.54 -42.10
N MET A 135 -14.91 -22.10 -40.84
CA MET A 135 -15.95 -21.47 -40.02
C MET A 135 -16.55 -20.22 -40.69
N LYS A 136 -15.73 -19.39 -41.34
CA LYS A 136 -16.24 -18.23 -42.08
C LYS A 136 -17.04 -18.64 -43.32
N TYR A 137 -16.65 -19.69 -44.05
CA TYR A 137 -17.40 -20.16 -45.21
C TYR A 137 -18.79 -20.70 -44.87
N ILE A 138 -18.96 -21.27 -43.69
CA ILE A 138 -20.28 -21.73 -43.20
C ILE A 138 -21.10 -20.61 -42.52
N GLY A 139 -20.65 -19.35 -42.58
CA GLY A 139 -21.38 -18.18 -42.10
C GLY A 139 -21.18 -17.84 -40.62
N ALA A 140 -20.14 -18.34 -39.96
CA ALA A 140 -19.84 -17.96 -38.58
C ALA A 140 -19.53 -16.46 -38.46
N THR A 141 -20.03 -15.83 -37.40
CA THR A 141 -19.77 -14.40 -37.14
C THR A 141 -18.33 -14.18 -36.67
N ASP A 142 -17.78 -13.00 -36.94
CA ASP A 142 -16.47 -12.59 -36.43
C ASP A 142 -16.36 -12.73 -34.89
N ALA A 143 -17.45 -12.48 -34.16
CA ALA A 143 -17.48 -12.64 -32.71
C ALA A 143 -17.33 -14.10 -32.29
N PHE A 144 -17.99 -15.02 -32.99
CA PHE A 144 -17.90 -16.46 -32.73
C PHE A 144 -16.48 -16.98 -32.96
N VAL A 145 -15.84 -16.55 -34.05
CA VAL A 145 -14.45 -16.91 -34.36
C VAL A 145 -13.46 -16.31 -33.34
N ARG A 146 -13.74 -15.13 -32.78
CA ARG A 146 -12.86 -14.43 -31.82
C ARG A 146 -13.00 -14.91 -30.38
N ALA A 147 -14.18 -15.36 -29.97
CA ALA A 147 -14.48 -15.81 -28.62
C ALA A 147 -13.45 -16.79 -28.03
N PRO A 148 -13.02 -17.87 -28.71
CA PRO A 148 -12.05 -18.81 -28.13
C PRO A 148 -10.69 -18.13 -27.83
N PHE A 149 -10.23 -17.22 -28.68
CA PHE A 149 -8.96 -16.51 -28.48
C PHE A 149 -9.04 -15.47 -27.37
N LEU A 150 -10.19 -14.83 -27.21
CA LEU A 150 -10.46 -13.92 -26.08
C LEU A 150 -10.42 -14.68 -24.75
N LEU A 151 -11.04 -15.86 -24.70
CA LEU A 151 -11.01 -16.73 -23.53
C LEU A 151 -9.61 -17.26 -23.23
N GLU A 152 -8.85 -17.71 -24.24
CA GLU A 152 -7.45 -18.10 -24.07
C GLU A 152 -6.61 -16.95 -23.47
N GLY A 153 -6.79 -15.72 -23.98
CA GLY A 153 -6.13 -14.54 -23.44
C GLY A 153 -6.48 -14.27 -21.98
N MET A 154 -7.77 -14.34 -21.63
CA MET A 154 -8.23 -14.18 -20.24
C MET A 154 -7.68 -15.27 -19.33
N VAL A 155 -7.65 -16.53 -19.76
CA VAL A 155 -7.10 -17.65 -19.00
C VAL A 155 -5.59 -17.46 -18.75
N LEU A 156 -4.83 -17.05 -19.78
CA LEU A 156 -3.42 -16.70 -19.62
C LEU A 156 -3.24 -15.56 -18.61
N GLY A 157 -4.11 -14.54 -18.65
CA GLY A 157 -4.13 -13.44 -17.69
C GLY A 157 -4.42 -13.89 -16.24
N VAL A 158 -5.40 -14.78 -16.05
CA VAL A 158 -5.75 -15.35 -14.74
C VAL A 158 -4.59 -16.16 -14.18
N ILE A 159 -4.00 -17.06 -14.99
CA ILE A 159 -2.85 -17.88 -14.56
C ILE A 159 -1.65 -16.98 -14.24
N GLY A 160 -1.41 -15.96 -15.08
CA GLY A 160 -0.36 -14.96 -14.89
C GLY A 160 -0.52 -14.14 -13.61
N ALA A 161 -1.74 -13.91 -13.13
CA ALA A 161 -2.00 -13.27 -11.85
C ALA A 161 -1.98 -14.26 -10.67
N ALA A 162 -2.53 -15.47 -10.86
CA ALA A 162 -2.68 -16.46 -9.80
C ALA A 162 -1.32 -16.98 -9.30
N ILE A 163 -0.37 -17.28 -10.19
CA ILE A 163 0.94 -17.84 -9.79
C ILE A 163 1.71 -16.86 -8.88
N PRO A 164 1.92 -15.57 -9.24
CA PRO A 164 2.57 -14.62 -8.35
C PRO A 164 1.80 -14.36 -7.07
N LEU A 165 0.46 -14.31 -7.11
CA LEU A 165 -0.36 -14.13 -5.91
C LEU A 165 -0.20 -15.29 -4.92
N VAL A 166 -0.14 -16.53 -5.40
CA VAL A 166 0.11 -17.69 -4.53
C VAL A 166 1.54 -17.65 -3.98
N ALA A 167 2.53 -17.37 -4.83
CA ALA A 167 3.93 -17.27 -4.41
C ALA A 167 4.13 -16.18 -3.35
N LEU A 168 3.52 -15.00 -3.53
CA LEU A 168 3.58 -13.89 -2.59
C LEU A 168 2.98 -14.26 -1.23
N TYR A 169 1.91 -15.05 -1.19
CA TYR A 169 1.22 -15.42 0.05
C TYR A 169 2.16 -16.21 0.98
N PHE A 170 2.85 -17.21 0.41
CA PHE A 170 3.81 -18.04 1.15
C PHE A 170 5.11 -17.30 1.47
N LEU A 171 5.59 -16.48 0.53
CA LEU A 171 6.83 -15.76 0.69
C LEU A 171 6.72 -14.63 1.71
N TYR A 172 5.57 -13.94 1.79
CA TYR A 172 5.35 -12.83 2.70
C TYR A 172 5.60 -13.23 4.16
N ASN A 173 4.93 -14.28 4.64
CA ASN A 173 5.07 -14.72 6.02
C ASN A 173 6.52 -15.15 6.33
N SER A 174 7.14 -15.91 5.43
CA SER A 174 8.52 -16.36 5.57
C SER A 174 9.51 -15.19 5.65
N VAL A 175 9.32 -14.16 4.83
CA VAL A 175 10.18 -12.97 4.80
C VAL A 175 9.97 -12.11 6.03
N VAL A 176 8.72 -11.89 6.46
CA VAL A 176 8.41 -11.11 7.66
C VAL A 176 9.03 -11.78 8.89
N GLU A 177 8.86 -13.10 9.04
CA GLU A 177 9.47 -13.85 10.14
C GLU A 177 11.00 -13.78 10.10
N TYR A 178 11.60 -13.92 8.91
CA TYR A 178 13.06 -13.78 8.75
C TYR A 178 13.58 -12.41 9.16
N ILE A 179 12.88 -11.33 8.76
CA ILE A 179 13.27 -9.96 9.09
C ILE A 179 13.16 -9.71 10.60
N LEU A 180 12.05 -10.10 11.22
CA LEU A 180 11.83 -9.90 12.66
C LEU A 180 12.85 -10.67 13.51
N ASN A 181 13.20 -11.89 13.11
CA ASN A 181 14.21 -12.68 13.82
C ASN A 181 15.62 -12.12 13.65
N LYS A 182 15.97 -11.62 12.46
CA LYS A 182 17.32 -11.12 12.17
C LYS A 182 17.57 -9.69 12.65
N PHE A 183 16.52 -8.88 12.68
CA PHE A 183 16.57 -7.48 13.09
C PHE A 183 15.62 -7.26 14.27
N SER A 184 15.98 -7.83 15.42
CA SER A 184 15.21 -7.71 16.67
C SER A 184 14.93 -6.26 17.10
N VAL A 185 15.71 -5.29 16.61
CA VAL A 185 15.49 -3.85 16.87
C VAL A 185 14.23 -3.33 16.18
N LEU A 186 13.77 -3.98 15.11
CA LEU A 186 12.55 -3.61 14.40
C LEU A 186 11.27 -4.15 15.08
N THR A 187 11.42 -5.15 15.95
CA THR A 187 10.32 -5.80 16.67
C THR A 187 9.73 -4.80 17.67
N GLY A 188 8.55 -4.25 17.35
CA GLY A 188 7.86 -3.23 18.16
C GLY A 188 7.94 -1.80 17.61
N VAL A 189 8.79 -1.54 16.61
CA VAL A 189 8.84 -0.26 15.88
C VAL A 189 8.07 -0.34 14.57
N VAL A 190 8.11 -1.50 13.90
CA VAL A 190 7.44 -1.74 12.62
C VAL A 190 6.25 -2.68 12.81
N ALA A 191 5.05 -2.20 12.50
CA ALA A 191 3.85 -3.02 12.44
C ALA A 191 3.64 -3.58 11.03
N PHE A 192 3.89 -4.88 10.85
CA PHE A 192 3.58 -5.56 9.59
C PHE A 192 2.08 -5.84 9.50
N ILE A 193 1.47 -5.46 8.39
CA ILE A 193 0.04 -5.69 8.13
C ILE A 193 -0.19 -7.20 7.94
N PRO A 194 -1.17 -7.81 8.63
CA PRO A 194 -1.48 -9.22 8.44
C PRO A 194 -1.77 -9.55 6.97
N VAL A 195 -1.19 -10.64 6.46
CA VAL A 195 -1.35 -11.06 5.05
C VAL A 195 -2.82 -11.13 4.62
N TRP A 196 -3.70 -11.53 5.52
CA TRP A 196 -5.14 -11.61 5.25
C TRP A 196 -5.75 -10.26 4.87
N GLN A 197 -5.38 -9.18 5.56
CA GLN A 197 -5.89 -7.83 5.26
C GLN A 197 -5.40 -7.34 3.89
N ILE A 198 -4.14 -7.63 3.55
CA ILE A 198 -3.57 -7.29 2.24
C ILE A 198 -4.34 -8.03 1.12
N TYR A 199 -4.61 -9.32 1.32
CA TYR A 199 -5.24 -10.16 0.29
C TYR A 199 -6.71 -9.82 0.03
N GLN A 200 -7.42 -9.20 0.97
CA GLN A 200 -8.79 -8.72 0.73
C GLN A 200 -8.87 -7.71 -0.42
N ILE A 201 -7.85 -6.88 -0.58
CA ILE A 201 -7.77 -5.86 -1.64
C ILE A 201 -6.95 -6.39 -2.82
N LEU A 202 -5.82 -7.04 -2.55
CA LEU A 202 -4.87 -7.44 -3.59
C LEU A 202 -5.42 -8.54 -4.50
N LEU A 203 -6.16 -9.51 -3.95
CA LEU A 203 -6.70 -10.63 -4.72
C LEU A 203 -7.73 -10.19 -5.78
N PRO A 204 -8.79 -9.42 -5.45
CA PRO A 204 -9.75 -8.99 -6.46
C PRO A 204 -9.11 -8.05 -7.49
N ILE A 205 -8.26 -7.10 -7.08
CA ILE A 205 -7.59 -6.18 -8.00
C ILE A 205 -6.61 -6.92 -8.91
N GLY A 206 -5.80 -7.83 -8.36
CA GLY A 206 -4.82 -8.60 -9.11
C GLY A 206 -5.47 -9.50 -10.16
N LEU A 207 -6.55 -10.19 -9.80
CA LEU A 207 -7.32 -11.01 -10.75
C LEU A 207 -8.02 -10.14 -11.81
N ALA A 208 -8.64 -9.02 -11.42
CA ALA A 208 -9.29 -8.11 -12.35
C ALA A 208 -8.29 -7.53 -13.37
N LEU A 209 -7.09 -7.15 -12.91
CA LEU A 209 -6.01 -6.71 -13.79
C LEU A 209 -5.52 -7.83 -14.69
N GLY A 210 -5.29 -9.03 -14.16
CA GLY A 210 -4.88 -10.20 -14.96
C GLY A 210 -5.87 -10.50 -16.09
N ILE A 211 -7.16 -10.60 -15.76
CA ILE A 211 -8.24 -10.79 -16.73
C ILE A 211 -8.28 -9.64 -17.74
N GLY A 212 -8.22 -8.39 -17.26
CA GLY A 212 -8.27 -7.19 -18.09
C GLY A 212 -7.12 -7.13 -19.10
N ILE A 213 -5.89 -7.41 -18.68
CA ILE A 213 -4.70 -7.46 -19.54
C ILE A 213 -4.84 -8.57 -20.58
N GLY A 214 -5.28 -9.76 -20.15
CA GLY A 214 -5.52 -10.90 -21.04
C GLY A 214 -6.59 -10.62 -22.09
N PHE A 215 -7.67 -9.96 -21.69
CA PHE A 215 -8.74 -9.52 -22.59
C PHE A 215 -8.25 -8.44 -23.56
N ILE A 216 -7.58 -7.39 -23.08
CA ILE A 216 -7.09 -6.29 -23.93
C ILE A 216 -6.07 -6.81 -24.96
N GLY A 217 -5.10 -7.62 -24.51
CA GLY A 217 -4.08 -8.21 -25.38
C GLY A 217 -4.67 -9.08 -26.48
N SER A 218 -5.57 -10.00 -26.13
CA SER A 218 -6.24 -10.87 -27.10
C SER A 218 -7.19 -10.12 -28.03
N MET A 219 -7.93 -9.14 -27.52
CA MET A 219 -8.86 -8.32 -28.31
C MET A 219 -8.14 -7.46 -29.35
N MET A 220 -7.02 -6.86 -28.98
CA MET A 220 -6.20 -6.06 -29.90
C MET A 220 -5.66 -6.91 -31.05
N THR A 221 -5.21 -8.14 -30.75
CA THR A 221 -4.68 -9.08 -31.75
C THR A 221 -5.75 -9.61 -32.68
N THR A 222 -6.85 -10.09 -32.13
CA THR A 222 -7.94 -10.70 -32.89
C THR A 222 -8.58 -9.69 -33.85
N ARG A 223 -8.75 -8.43 -33.45
CA ARG A 223 -9.23 -7.35 -34.35
C ARG A 223 -8.30 -7.11 -35.54
N LYS A 224 -6.98 -7.24 -35.34
CA LYS A 224 -5.98 -6.98 -36.38
C LYS A 224 -5.81 -8.16 -37.34
N HIS A 225 -5.87 -9.40 -36.86
CA HIS A 225 -5.48 -10.59 -37.65
C HIS A 225 -6.67 -11.40 -38.19
N LEU A 226 -7.90 -11.19 -37.72
CA LEU A 226 -9.10 -11.90 -38.21
C LEU A 226 -9.95 -11.09 -39.20
N ARG A 227 -9.54 -9.86 -39.56
CA ARG A 227 -10.11 -9.12 -40.70
C ARG A 227 -9.50 -9.63 -42.00
N VAL A 228 -9.99 -10.79 -42.45
CA VAL A 228 -9.93 -11.27 -43.83
C VAL A 228 -11.31 -11.80 -44.18
#